data_AF-A0A0A6U9E1-F1
#
_entry.id   AF-A0A0A6U9E1-F1
#
_cell.length_a   1.000
_cell.length_b   1.000
_cell.length_c   1.000
_cell.angle_alpha   90.00
_cell.angle_beta   90.00
_cell.angle_gamma   90.00
#
_symmetry.space_group_name_H-M   'P 1'
#
loop_
_entity.id
_entity.type
_entity.pdbx_description
1 polymer ?
#
loop_
_entity_poly.entity_id
_entity_poly.type
_entity_poly.pdbx_seq_one_letter_code
_entity_poly.pdbx_strand_id
1 'polypeptide(L)'
;MPIEFVAHVTGVDDEDCLVAGIAERADGTGRALIFQAGQEPPDDQDVRLGLDTYCLVTENHGTAYGCVRELTIDGDRLHLEVSADALDDLGLTDTAIRVRLAVPPASIEVLRDHLGRILIYGRADARPAVLRL
;
A
#
# COMPACT_ATOMS: atom_id res chain seq x y z
N MET A 1 6.55 15.54 -10.51
CA MET A 1 5.29 16.13 -10.01
C MET A 1 4.57 14.99 -9.32
N PRO A 2 4.05 15.18 -8.10
CA PRO A 2 3.43 14.11 -7.35
C PRO A 2 2.28 13.51 -8.15
N ILE A 3 2.10 12.20 -8.03
CA ILE A 3 0.98 11.49 -8.61
C ILE A 3 -0.24 11.78 -7.74
N GLU A 4 -1.32 12.28 -8.34
CA GLU A 4 -2.52 12.65 -7.60
C GLU A 4 -3.76 11.99 -8.21
N PHE A 5 -4.62 11.42 -7.36
CA PHE A 5 -5.92 10.89 -7.78
C PHE A 5 -6.95 10.89 -6.65
N VAL A 6 -8.21 10.60 -6.99
CA VAL A 6 -9.30 10.47 -6.02
C VAL A 6 -9.73 9.00 -5.97
N ALA A 7 -9.59 8.36 -4.82
CA ALA A 7 -10.11 7.01 -4.62
C ALA A 7 -11.59 7.07 -4.24
N HIS A 8 -12.44 6.38 -5.00
CA HIS A 8 -13.85 6.21 -4.69
C HIS A 8 -14.18 4.84 -4.10
N VAL A 9 -13.16 3.97 -4.03
CA VAL A 9 -13.28 2.60 -3.54
C VAL A 9 -12.13 2.34 -2.58
N THR A 10 -12.49 1.68 -1.48
CA THR A 10 -11.54 1.04 -0.57
C THR A 10 -11.96 -0.40 -0.39
N GLY A 11 -11.01 -1.31 -0.27
CA GLY A 11 -11.27 -2.72 -0.01
C GLY A 11 -10.24 -3.28 0.96
N VAL A 12 -10.68 -4.26 1.75
CA VAL A 12 -9.79 -5.07 2.60
C VAL A 12 -10.18 -6.53 2.45
N ASP A 13 -9.22 -7.41 2.63
CA ASP A 13 -9.41 -8.86 2.72
C ASP A 13 -8.38 -9.40 3.71
N ASP A 14 -8.74 -10.44 4.45
CA ASP A 14 -7.86 -11.12 5.40
C ASP A 14 -8.07 -12.64 5.44
N GLU A 15 -8.73 -13.25 4.45
CA GLU A 15 -8.95 -14.70 4.41
C GLU A 15 -7.63 -15.47 4.24
N ASP A 16 -6.91 -15.23 3.14
CA ASP A 16 -5.66 -15.92 2.80
C ASP A 16 -4.40 -15.08 3.07
N CYS A 17 -4.51 -13.78 2.88
CA CYS A 17 -3.44 -12.81 3.13
C CYS A 17 -4.06 -11.47 3.54
N LEU A 18 -3.30 -10.63 4.24
CA LEU A 18 -3.76 -9.29 4.57
C LEU A 18 -3.72 -8.44 3.32
N VAL A 19 -4.85 -7.91 2.90
CA VAL A 19 -5.00 -7.02 1.76
C VAL A 19 -5.68 -5.74 2.20
N ALA A 20 -5.14 -4.60 1.75
CA ALA A 20 -5.79 -3.31 1.85
C ALA A 20 -5.58 -2.55 0.54
N GLY A 21 -6.62 -1.94 -0.01
CA GLY A 21 -6.51 -1.28 -1.30
C GLY A 21 -7.40 -0.06 -1.43
N ILE A 22 -6.98 0.82 -2.32
CA ILE A 22 -7.71 2.02 -2.74
C ILE A 22 -7.70 2.12 -4.26
N ALA A 23 -8.81 2.56 -4.87
CA ALA A 23 -8.91 2.70 -6.31
C ALA A 23 -9.81 3.86 -6.73
N GLU A 24 -9.53 4.43 -7.91
CA GLU A 24 -10.40 5.45 -8.51
C GLU A 24 -11.81 4.93 -8.80
N ARG A 25 -11.94 3.66 -9.18
CA ARG A 25 -13.20 3.08 -9.66
C ARG A 25 -13.36 1.62 -9.23
N ALA A 26 -14.62 1.20 -9.12
CA ALA A 26 -14.98 -0.16 -8.71
C ALA A 26 -14.84 -1.20 -9.82
N ASP A 27 -14.73 -0.77 -11.08
CA ASP A 27 -14.59 -1.64 -12.26
C ASP A 27 -13.15 -2.07 -12.53
N GLY A 28 -12.21 -1.69 -11.66
CA GLY A 28 -10.79 -1.96 -11.82
C GLY A 28 -10.08 -1.04 -12.83
N THR A 29 -10.77 -0.03 -13.38
CA THR A 29 -10.14 0.96 -14.25
C THR A 29 -9.63 2.18 -13.47
N GLY A 30 -8.64 2.87 -14.04
CA GLY A 30 -7.99 3.99 -13.37
C GLY A 30 -6.89 3.52 -12.42
N ARG A 31 -6.44 4.43 -11.56
CA ARG A 31 -5.35 4.17 -10.61
C ARG A 31 -5.81 3.36 -9.41
N ALA A 32 -4.92 2.50 -8.94
CA ALA A 32 -5.11 1.72 -7.73
C ALA A 32 -3.80 1.53 -6.99
N LEU A 33 -3.89 1.44 -5.66
CA LEU A 33 -2.80 1.03 -4.78
C LEU A 33 -3.32 -0.10 -3.91
N ILE A 34 -2.65 -1.24 -3.95
CA ILE A 34 -3.03 -2.45 -3.21
C ILE A 34 -1.84 -2.91 -2.40
N PHE A 35 -2.00 -2.99 -1.09
CA PHE A 35 -0.99 -3.42 -0.13
C PHE A 35 -1.31 -4.84 0.30
N GLN A 36 -0.30 -5.71 0.31
CA GLN A 36 -0.48 -7.12 0.67
C GLN A 36 0.61 -7.58 1.63
N ALA A 37 0.25 -8.44 2.58
CA ALA A 37 1.20 -9.10 3.48
C ALA A 37 0.73 -10.52 3.83
N GLY A 38 1.69 -11.40 4.12
CA GLY A 38 1.39 -12.71 4.68
C GLY A 38 0.77 -12.62 6.08
N GLN A 39 0.10 -13.69 6.51
CA GLN A 39 -0.42 -13.80 7.87
C GLN A 39 0.61 -14.37 8.85
N GLU A 40 1.47 -15.25 8.37
CA GLU A 40 2.54 -15.87 9.15
C GLU A 40 3.87 -15.15 8.93
N PRO A 41 4.78 -15.14 9.92
CA PRO A 41 6.12 -14.60 9.75
C PRO A 41 6.82 -15.24 8.53
N PRO A 42 7.61 -14.45 7.78
CA PRO A 42 8.28 -14.96 6.59
C PRO A 42 9.27 -16.09 6.94
N ASP A 43 9.29 -17.12 6.10
CA ASP A 43 10.17 -18.27 6.28
C ASP A 43 11.52 -18.10 5.54
N ASP A 44 12.39 -19.11 5.61
CA ASP A 44 13.69 -19.10 4.94
C ASP A 44 13.57 -19.02 3.41
N GLN A 45 12.46 -19.48 2.81
CA GLN A 45 12.19 -19.33 1.39
C GLN A 45 11.82 -17.90 1.04
N ASP A 46 10.94 -17.26 1.82
CA ASP A 46 10.54 -15.87 1.63
C ASP A 46 11.75 -14.94 1.69
N VAL A 47 12.63 -15.14 2.69
CA VAL A 47 13.86 -14.36 2.83
C VAL A 47 14.78 -14.55 1.62
N ARG A 48 14.96 -15.79 1.15
CA ARG A 48 15.81 -16.06 -0.03
C ARG A 48 15.25 -15.45 -1.31
N LEU A 49 13.92 -15.31 -1.41
CA LEU A 49 13.24 -14.73 -2.57
C LEU A 49 13.03 -13.21 -2.45
N GLY A 50 13.37 -12.60 -1.30
CA GLY A 50 13.12 -11.18 -1.02
C GLY A 50 11.64 -10.85 -0.79
N LEU A 51 10.83 -11.86 -0.46
CA LEU A 51 9.38 -11.75 -0.21
C LEU A 51 9.08 -11.60 1.30
N ASP A 52 10.10 -11.32 2.10
CA ASP A 52 10.05 -11.27 3.56
C ASP A 52 9.53 -9.94 4.12
N THR A 53 8.67 -9.27 3.34
CA THR A 53 8.05 -7.97 3.63
C THR A 53 6.68 -7.88 2.97
N TYR A 54 5.90 -6.85 3.29
CA TYR A 54 4.69 -6.54 2.53
C TYR A 54 5.05 -6.08 1.10
N CYS A 55 4.10 -6.14 0.17
CA CYS A 55 4.25 -5.53 -1.15
C CYS A 55 3.20 -4.45 -1.41
N LEU A 56 3.55 -3.55 -2.32
CA LEU A 56 2.66 -2.59 -2.95
C LEU A 56 2.47 -2.99 -4.41
N VAL A 57 1.23 -3.01 -4.86
CA VAL A 57 0.82 -3.34 -6.24
C VAL A 57 0.03 -2.17 -6.84
N THR A 58 0.37 -1.78 -8.06
CA THR A 58 -0.33 -0.72 -8.82
C THR A 58 -1.37 -1.30 -9.78
N GLU A 59 -2.18 -0.45 -10.40
CA GLU A 59 -3.25 -0.86 -11.33
C GLU A 59 -2.78 -1.71 -12.51
N ASN A 60 -1.50 -1.60 -12.89
CA ASN A 60 -0.91 -2.34 -14.00
C ASN A 60 -0.10 -3.58 -13.53
N HIS A 61 -0.35 -4.03 -12.30
CA HIS A 61 0.37 -5.14 -11.65
C HIS A 61 1.87 -4.86 -11.39
N GLY A 62 2.31 -3.61 -11.47
CA GLY A 62 3.64 -3.22 -11.00
C GLY A 62 3.75 -3.49 -9.51
N THR A 63 4.79 -4.20 -9.08
CA THR A 63 4.88 -4.77 -7.72
C THR A 63 6.26 -4.51 -7.13
N ALA A 64 6.31 -3.92 -5.93
CA ALA A 64 7.54 -3.75 -5.18
C ALA A 64 7.35 -4.12 -3.70
N TYR A 65 8.40 -4.70 -3.10
CA TYR A 65 8.40 -5.22 -1.74
C TYR A 65 9.08 -4.24 -0.78
N GLY A 66 8.46 -4.00 0.39
CA GLY A 66 9.03 -3.17 1.45
C GLY A 66 9.35 -1.73 1.04
N CYS A 67 8.68 -1.21 -0.01
CA CYS A 67 9.12 0.02 -0.69
C CYS A 67 8.59 1.31 -0.06
N VAL A 68 7.66 1.25 0.90
CA VAL A 68 7.02 2.43 1.48
C VAL A 68 7.93 3.09 2.50
N ARG A 69 8.20 4.37 2.32
CA ARG A 69 9.02 5.21 3.20
C ARG A 69 8.17 6.01 4.17
N GLU A 70 7.05 6.54 3.68
CA GLU A 70 6.07 7.26 4.49
C GLU A 70 4.66 6.88 4.05
N LEU A 71 3.77 6.64 5.03
CA LEU A 71 2.33 6.62 4.79
C LEU A 71 1.62 7.40 5.90
N THR A 72 0.83 8.39 5.49
CA THR A 72 -0.02 9.15 6.40
C THR A 72 -1.45 9.23 5.90
N ILE A 73 -2.42 9.15 6.80
CA ILE A 73 -3.84 9.38 6.52
C ILE A 73 -4.37 10.45 7.47
N ASP A 74 -4.57 11.67 6.97
CA ASP A 74 -5.16 12.79 7.71
C ASP A 74 -6.57 13.10 7.17
N GLY A 75 -7.60 12.80 7.97
CA GLY A 75 -8.99 12.89 7.53
C GLY A 75 -9.25 12.02 6.29
N ASP A 76 -9.53 12.66 5.15
CA ASP A 76 -9.78 12.04 3.84
C ASP A 76 -8.56 12.09 2.91
N ARG A 77 -7.37 12.41 3.41
CA ARG A 77 -6.15 12.55 2.60
C ARG A 77 -5.13 11.49 2.97
N LEU A 78 -4.80 10.64 2.01
CA LEU A 78 -3.69 9.72 2.10
C LEU A 78 -2.48 10.32 1.36
N HIS A 79 -1.35 10.35 2.04
CA HIS A 79 -0.05 10.63 1.44
C HIS A 79 0.83 9.39 1.56
N LEU A 80 1.45 9.01 0.44
CA LEU A 80 2.35 7.88 0.33
C LEU A 80 3.65 8.36 -0.32
N GLU A 81 4.77 7.97 0.26
CA GLU A 81 6.08 8.09 -0.36
C GLU A 81 6.73 6.71 -0.48
N VAL A 82 7.18 6.36 -1.69
CA VAL A 82 7.89 5.10 -1.98
C VAL A 82 9.37 5.37 -2.25
N SER A 83 10.21 4.34 -2.13
CA SER A 83 11.61 4.42 -2.55
C SER A 83 11.74 4.71 -4.04
N ALA A 84 12.71 5.55 -4.41
CA ALA A 84 13.05 5.82 -5.82
C ALA A 84 13.40 4.53 -6.59
N ASP A 85 14.05 3.58 -5.93
CA ASP A 85 14.44 2.29 -6.53
C ASP A 85 13.23 1.40 -6.89
N ALA A 86 12.03 1.71 -6.38
CA ALA A 86 10.81 0.95 -6.67
C ALA A 86 9.97 1.56 -7.80
N LEU A 87 10.36 2.71 -8.36
CA LEU A 87 9.56 3.41 -9.36
C LEU A 87 9.37 2.58 -10.63
N ASP A 88 10.45 1.99 -11.13
CA ASP A 88 10.42 1.18 -12.35
C ASP A 88 9.54 -0.07 -12.15
N ASP A 89 9.70 -0.78 -11.01
CA ASP A 89 8.93 -1.97 -10.67
C ASP A 89 7.43 -1.67 -10.48
N LEU A 90 7.09 -0.51 -9.90
CA LEU A 90 5.71 -0.06 -9.70
C LEU A 90 5.10 0.59 -10.96
N GLY A 91 5.91 0.91 -11.97
CA GLY A 91 5.48 1.65 -13.15
C GLY A 91 5.09 3.11 -12.84
N LEU A 92 5.73 3.72 -11.84
CA LEU A 92 5.45 5.07 -11.37
C LEU A 92 6.49 6.07 -11.90
N THR A 93 6.08 7.32 -12.05
CA THR A 93 6.94 8.40 -12.54
C THR A 93 7.45 9.34 -11.45
N ASP A 94 6.95 9.20 -10.22
CA ASP A 94 7.28 10.04 -9.07
C ASP A 94 7.12 9.22 -7.78
N THR A 95 7.94 9.50 -6.76
CA THR A 95 7.92 8.79 -5.47
C THR A 95 6.76 9.20 -4.58
N ALA A 96 6.23 10.41 -4.79
CA ALA A 96 5.16 10.97 -3.97
C ALA A 96 3.80 10.72 -4.62
N ILE A 97 2.92 10.06 -3.88
CA ILE A 97 1.52 9.84 -4.26
C ILE A 97 0.61 10.52 -3.23
N ARG A 98 -0.42 11.22 -3.72
CA ARG A 98 -1.43 11.90 -2.90
C ARG A 98 -2.80 11.47 -3.35
N VAL A 99 -3.61 10.98 -2.41
CA VAL A 99 -4.93 10.44 -2.70
C VAL A 99 -5.96 11.13 -1.83
N ARG A 100 -7.03 11.61 -2.45
CA ARG A 100 -8.24 11.98 -1.72
C ARG A 100 -9.18 10.79 -1.64
N LEU A 101 -9.53 10.37 -0.43
CA LEU A 101 -10.40 9.25 -0.13
C LEU A 101 -11.86 9.73 -0.16
N ALA A 102 -12.51 9.63 -1.32
CA ALA A 102 -13.92 9.97 -1.51
C ALA A 102 -14.85 8.81 -1.10
N VAL A 103 -14.65 8.30 0.11
CA VAL A 103 -15.39 7.18 0.71
C VAL A 103 -15.94 7.54 2.09
N PRO A 104 -16.89 6.76 2.65
CA PRO A 104 -17.37 7.01 4.01
C PRO A 104 -16.24 6.94 5.05
N PRO A 105 -16.28 7.77 6.12
CA PRO A 105 -15.26 7.74 7.18
C PRO A 105 -15.05 6.36 7.81
N ALA A 106 -16.11 5.57 7.98
CA ALA A 106 -16.01 4.21 8.50
C ALA A 106 -15.13 3.29 7.62
N SER A 107 -15.16 3.47 6.29
CA SER A 107 -14.30 2.73 5.37
C SER A 107 -12.83 3.13 5.52
N ILE A 108 -12.55 4.39 5.85
CA ILE A 108 -11.19 4.88 6.12
C ILE A 108 -10.65 4.27 7.42
N GLU A 109 -11.48 4.15 8.47
CA GLU A 109 -11.06 3.48 9.72
C GLU A 109 -10.70 2.00 9.50
N VAL A 110 -11.49 1.28 8.70
CA VAL A 110 -11.19 -0.12 8.35
C VAL A 110 -9.89 -0.23 7.54
N LEU A 111 -9.68 0.70 6.61
CA LEU A 111 -8.45 0.79 5.82
C LEU A 111 -7.22 1.06 6.72
N ARG A 112 -7.33 2.00 7.67
CA ARG A 112 -6.28 2.31 8.64
C ARG A 112 -5.85 1.08 9.42
N ASP A 113 -6.81 0.35 9.99
CA ASP A 113 -6.51 -0.86 10.77
C ASP A 113 -5.71 -1.90 9.96
N HIS A 114 -6.15 -2.17 8.72
CA HIS A 114 -5.47 -3.15 7.87
C HIS A 114 -4.09 -2.68 7.41
N LEU A 115 -3.94 -1.42 7.00
CA LEU A 115 -2.64 -0.85 6.64
C LEU A 115 -1.67 -0.88 7.82
N GLY A 116 -2.15 -0.66 9.05
CA GLY A 116 -1.34 -0.74 10.26
C GLY A 116 -0.76 -2.12 10.51
N ARG A 117 -1.50 -3.18 10.14
CA ARG A 117 -1.04 -4.58 10.23
C ARG A 117 -0.11 -4.93 9.07
N ILE A 118 -0.43 -4.51 7.85
CA ILE A 118 0.35 -4.81 6.64
C ILE A 118 1.73 -4.13 6.69
N LEU A 119 1.80 -2.84 6.99
CA LEU A 119 3.03 -2.06 6.87
C LEU A 119 4.08 -2.34 7.96
N ILE A 120 3.72 -3.14 8.97
CA ILE A 120 4.66 -3.64 9.99
C ILE A 120 5.08 -5.09 9.76
N TYR A 121 4.54 -5.75 8.73
CA TYR A 121 4.88 -7.12 8.38
C TYR A 121 6.31 -7.24 7.85
N GLY A 122 6.98 -8.33 8.21
CA GLY A 122 8.33 -8.65 7.73
C GLY A 122 9.44 -7.88 8.43
N ARG A 123 10.55 -7.68 7.70
CA ARG A 123 11.78 -7.10 8.23
C ARG A 123 11.59 -5.67 8.76
N ALA A 124 12.24 -5.37 9.89
CA ALA A 124 12.13 -4.08 10.56
C ALA A 124 12.68 -2.90 9.74
N ASP A 125 13.69 -3.14 8.89
CA ASP A 125 14.32 -2.12 8.04
C ASP A 125 13.51 -1.80 6.77
N ALA A 126 12.50 -2.61 6.45
CA ALA A 126 11.55 -2.39 5.35
C ALA A 126 10.25 -1.71 5.78
N ARG A 127 10.11 -1.42 7.09
CA ARG A 127 8.94 -0.70 7.62
C ARG A 127 9.05 0.79 7.28
N PRO A 128 7.92 1.48 7.04
CA PRO A 128 7.93 2.92 6.83
C PRO A 128 8.59 3.65 7.99
N ALA A 129 9.42 4.65 7.68
CA ALA A 129 10.01 5.53 8.69
C ALA A 129 8.95 6.43 9.34
N VAL A 130 7.89 6.75 8.59
CA VAL A 130 6.73 7.49 9.05
C VAL A 130 5.47 6.69 8.75
N LEU A 131 4.76 6.30 9.80
CA LEU A 131 3.44 5.69 9.71
C LEU A 131 2.49 6.45 10.65
N ARG A 132 1.54 7.19 10.07
CA ARG A 132 0.51 7.91 10.83
C ARG A 132 -0.85 7.61 10.23
N LEU A 133 -1.55 6.69 10.86
CA LEU A 133 -2.88 6.23 10.47
C LEU A 133 -3.91 6.97 11.31
#